data_AF-A0A7W0GNW9-F1
#
_entry.id   AF-A0A7W0GNW9-F1
#
_cell.length_a   1.000
_cell.length_b   1.000
_cell.length_c   1.000
_cell.angle_alpha   90.00
_cell.angle_beta   90.00
_cell.angle_gamma   90.00
#
_symmetry.space_group_name_H-M   'P 1'
#
loop_
_entity.id
_entity.type
_entity.pdbx_description
1 polymer ?
#
loop_
_entity_poly.entity_id
_entity_poly.type
_entity_poly.pdbx_seq_one_letter_code
_entity_poly.pdbx_strand_id
1 'polypeptide(L)' 'DQAKVFGRPVVTQVVALRSFYKAEEYHQDYAVKHPDQPYIVIHDLPKIENLRKQFPELYVRK' A
#
# COMPACT_ATOMS: atom_id res chain seq x y z
N ASP A 1 -17.90 11.86 -3.48
CA ASP A 1 -17.85 13.04 -2.58
C ASP A 1 -19.01 13.21 -1.59
N GLN A 2 -20.01 12.34 -1.53
CA GLN A 2 -21.17 12.56 -0.64
C GLN A 2 -20.94 12.19 0.83
N ALA A 3 -20.05 11.23 1.12
CA ALA A 3 -19.89 10.69 2.47
C ALA A 3 -19.17 11.62 3.47
N LYS A 4 -18.49 12.68 3.00
CA LYS A 4 -17.73 13.67 3.81
C LYS A 4 -16.89 13.09 4.95
N VAL A 5 -16.36 11.88 4.76
CA VAL A 5 -15.59 11.15 5.78
C VAL A 5 -14.26 11.85 6.10
N PHE A 6 -13.67 12.53 5.12
CA PHE A 6 -12.41 13.24 5.29
C PHE A 6 -12.66 14.71 5.64
N GLY A 7 -12.03 15.17 6.73
CA GLY A 7 -12.08 16.58 7.15
C GLY A 7 -11.29 17.53 6.25
N ARG A 8 -10.56 17.00 5.25
CA ARG A 8 -9.81 17.76 4.25
C ARG A 8 -10.07 17.18 2.85
N PRO A 9 -9.96 17.99 1.78
CA PRO A 9 -10.14 17.51 0.41
C PRO A 9 -9.17 16.39 0.05
N VAL A 10 -9.65 15.42 -0.73
CA VAL A 10 -8.79 14.42 -1.37
C VAL A 10 -8.05 15.07 -2.54
N VAL A 11 -6.73 15.04 -2.53
CA VAL A 11 -5.87 15.72 -3.52
C VAL A 11 -5.20 14.77 -4.52
N THR A 12 -5.69 13.54 -4.61
CA THR A 12 -5.16 12.50 -5.51
C THR A 12 -5.28 12.93 -6.98
N GLN A 13 -4.18 12.86 -7.73
CA GLN A 13 -4.16 13.18 -9.16
C GLN A 13 -4.62 11.97 -9.98
N VAL A 14 -5.56 12.18 -10.90
CA VAL A 14 -6.00 11.20 -11.90
C VAL A 14 -5.56 11.71 -13.27
N VAL A 15 -4.41 11.23 -13.73
CA VAL A 15 -3.75 11.71 -14.96
C VAL A 15 -3.13 10.54 -15.74
N ALA A 16 -2.92 10.74 -17.04
CA ALA A 16 -2.26 9.74 -17.87
C ALA A 16 -0.78 9.55 -17.46
N LEU A 17 -0.34 8.29 -17.41
CA LEU A 17 1.06 7.94 -17.17
C LEU A 17 1.92 8.41 -18.34
N ARG A 18 2.95 9.23 -18.06
CA ARG A 18 3.88 9.74 -19.09
C ARG A 18 5.12 8.87 -19.23
N SER A 19 5.74 8.56 -18.10
CA SER A 19 6.94 7.72 -18.02
C SER A 19 7.01 7.08 -16.63
N PHE A 20 7.62 5.91 -16.56
CA PHE A 20 7.91 5.21 -15.30
C PHE A 20 9.37 4.76 -15.30
N TYR A 21 10.08 5.05 -14.22
CA TYR A 21 11.46 4.66 -14.03
C TYR A 21 11.52 3.66 -12.88
N LYS A 22 12.09 2.48 -13.14
CA LYS A 22 12.22 1.44 -12.13
C LYS A 22 13.14 1.95 -11.01
N ALA A 23 12.71 1.80 -9.76
CA ALA A 23 13.57 2.02 -8.61
C ALA A 23 14.71 0.97 -8.55
N GLU A 24 15.76 1.28 -7.80
CA GLU A 24 16.91 0.42 -7.58
C GLU A 24 16.53 -0.98 -7.09
N GLU A 25 17.35 -1.99 -7.39
CA GLU A 25 17.02 -3.39 -7.09
C GLU A 25 16.80 -3.67 -5.61
N TYR A 26 17.48 -2.92 -4.72
CA TYR A 26 17.29 -3.09 -3.28
C TYR A 26 15.94 -2.56 -2.78
N HIS A 27 15.25 -1.70 -3.55
CA HIS A 27 13.88 -1.27 -3.23
C HIS A 27 12.82 -2.31 -3.62
N GLN A 28 13.15 -3.24 -4.53
CA GLN A 28 12.21 -4.23 -5.02
C GLN A 28 11.93 -5.30 -3.96
N ASP A 29 10.64 -5.61 -3.74
CA ASP A 29 10.18 -6.60 -2.76
C ASP A 29 10.68 -6.35 -1.32
N TYR A 30 10.90 -5.09 -0.95
CA TYR A 30 11.53 -4.72 0.32
C TYR A 30 10.82 -5.34 1.53
N ALA A 31 9.48 -5.27 1.58
CA ALA A 31 8.70 -5.86 2.68
C ALA A 31 8.84 -7.38 2.78
N VAL A 32 9.02 -8.06 1.64
CA VAL A 32 9.21 -9.51 1.58
C VAL A 32 10.62 -9.90 2.02
N LYS A 33 11.63 -9.13 1.58
CA LYS A 33 13.04 -9.38 1.88
C LYS A 33 13.42 -8.98 3.32
N HIS A 34 12.68 -8.04 3.91
CA HIS A 34 12.95 -7.48 5.22
C HIS A 34 11.70 -7.43 6.12
N PRO A 35 11.07 -8.59 6.41
CA PRO A 35 9.78 -8.64 7.12
C PRO A 35 9.85 -8.07 8.54
N ASP A 36 11.02 -8.17 9.19
CA ASP A 36 11.24 -7.73 10.57
C ASP A 36 11.77 -6.28 10.68
N GLN A 37 11.92 -5.57 9.55
CA GLN A 37 12.33 -4.16 9.59
C GLN A 37 11.26 -3.34 10.34
N PRO A 38 11.65 -2.48 11.31
CA PRO A 38 10.69 -1.76 12.15
C PRO A 38 9.64 -0.98 11.35
N TYR A 39 10.04 -0.40 10.21
CA TYR A 39 9.11 0.30 9.32
C TYR A 39 8.02 -0.63 8.77
N ILE A 40 8.39 -1.83 8.31
CA ILE A 40 7.44 -2.83 7.79
C ILE A 40 6.51 -3.31 8.90
N VAL A 41 7.07 -3.64 10.06
CA VAL A 41 6.30 -4.14 11.21
C VAL A 41 5.28 -3.12 11.70
N ILE A 42 5.66 -1.84 11.81
CA ILE A 42 4.81 -0.79 12.36
C ILE A 42 3.78 -0.30 11.33
N HIS A 43 4.15 -0.22 10.05
CA HIS A 43 3.32 0.46 9.06
C HIS A 43 2.66 -0.46 8.03
N ASP A 44 3.31 -1.55 7.59
CA ASP A 44 2.84 -2.32 6.45
C ASP A 44 2.20 -3.66 6.85
N LEU A 45 2.75 -4.39 7.83
CA LEU A 45 2.13 -5.62 8.34
C LEU A 45 0.67 -5.40 8.82
N PRO A 46 0.34 -4.31 9.54
CA PRO A 46 -1.05 -4.07 9.94
C PRO A 46 -2.00 -3.88 8.75
N LYS A 47 -1.51 -3.31 7.63
CA LYS A 47 -2.31 -3.13 6.41
C LYS A 47 -2.63 -4.48 5.76
N ILE A 48 -1.65 -5.40 5.71
CA ILE A 48 -1.84 -6.75 5.18
C ILE A 48 -2.84 -7.53 6.04
N GLU A 49 -2.72 -7.46 7.36
CA GLU A 49 -3.67 -8.11 8.25
C GLU A 49 -5.08 -7.52 8.15
N ASN A 50 -5.21 -6.20 8.01
CA ASN A 50 -6.50 -5.56 7.79
C ASN A 50 -7.11 -5.96 6.45
N LEU A 51 -6.30 -6.04 5.38
CA LEU A 51 -6.75 -6.53 4.08
C LEU A 51 -7.30 -7.95 4.19
N ARG A 52 -6.57 -8.86 4.83
CA ARG A 52 -6.99 -10.25 5.05
C ARG A 52 -8.30 -10.35 5.85
N LYS A 53 -8.48 -9.50 6.86
CA LYS A 53 -9.68 -9.50 7.72
C LYS A 53 -10.90 -8.87 7.04
N GLN A 54 -10.72 -7.75 6.35
CA GLN A 54 -11.83 -6.95 5.79
C GLN A 54 -12.26 -7.43 4.41
N PHE A 55 -11.33 -7.98 3.63
CA PHE A 55 -11.56 -8.40 2.26
C PHE A 55 -11.03 -9.81 2.00
N PRO A 56 -11.50 -10.83 2.73
CA PRO A 56 -10.98 -12.19 2.63
C PRO A 56 -11.08 -12.77 1.22
N GLU A 57 -12.12 -12.41 0.45
CA GLU A 57 -12.28 -12.87 -0.94
C GLU A 57 -11.28 -12.25 -1.91
N LEU A 58 -10.74 -11.06 -1.60
CA LEU A 58 -9.72 -10.39 -2.41
C LEU A 58 -8.30 -10.70 -1.92
N TYR A 59 -8.17 -11.32 -0.75
CA TYR A 59 -6.87 -11.67 -0.19
C TYR A 59 -6.36 -12.96 -0.82
N VAL A 60 -5.45 -12.82 -1.78
CA VAL A 60 -4.72 -13.95 -2.37
C VAL A 60 -3.38 -14.08 -1.67
N ARG A 61 -3.14 -15.24 -1.02
CA ARG A 61 -1.82 -15.56 -0.48
C ARG A 61 -0.88 -15.79 -1.66
N LYS A 62 0.15 -14.94 -1.78
CA LYS A 62 1.27 -15.19 -2.70
C LYS A 62 2.18 -16.28 -2.17
#